data_AF-A0A0J2LDF1-F1
#
_entry.id   AF-A0A0J2LDF1-F1
#
_cell.length_a   1.000
_cell.length_b   1.000
_cell.length_c   1.000
_cell.angle_alpha   90.00
_cell.angle_beta   90.00
_cell.angle_gamma   90.00
#
_symmetry.space_group_name_H-M   'P 1'
#
loop_
_entity.id
_entity.type
_entity.pdbx_description
1 polymer ?
#
loop_
_entity_poly.entity_id
_entity_poly.type
_entity_poly.pdbx_seq_one_letter_code
_entity_poly.pdbx_strand_id
1 'polypeptide(L)' 'MLTVFVATFVIFALVILGMSLGYLIKRKSIQGSCGGISSLGMEKVCDCPEPCDARKKRLAREAQRKQDRIL' A
#
# COMPACT_ATOMS: atom_id res chain seq x y z
N MET A 1 6.06 42.10 -4.05
CA MET A 1 5.17 41.33 -3.14
C MET A 1 4.43 40.23 -3.90
N LEU A 2 3.60 40.54 -4.90
CA LEU A 2 2.85 39.53 -5.67
C LEU A 2 3.74 38.52 -6.43
N THR A 3 4.84 38.97 -7.02
CA THR A 3 5.79 38.10 -7.75
C THR A 3 6.41 37.02 -6.87
N VAL A 4 6.78 37.35 -5.63
CA VAL A 4 7.32 36.41 -4.65
C VAL A 4 6.25 35.41 -4.20
N PHE A 5 5.01 35.88 -4.02
CA PHE A 5 3.87 35.02 -3.67
C PHE A 5 3.58 34.00 -4.77
N VAL A 6 3.53 34.45 -6.03
CA VAL A 6 3.29 33.54 -7.18
C VAL A 6 4.46 32.57 -7.36
N ALA A 7 5.71 33.04 -7.25
CA ALA A 7 6.88 32.19 -7.39
C ALA A 7 6.92 31.07 -6.33
N THR A 8 6.67 31.41 -5.06
CA THR A 8 6.65 30.43 -3.96
C THR A 8 5.50 29.44 -4.10
N PHE A 9 4.30 29.88 -4.51
CA PHE A 9 3.16 29.01 -4.76
C PHE A 9 3.44 27.97 -5.85
N VAL A 10 4.04 28.40 -6.97
CA VAL A 10 4.39 27.50 -8.07
C VAL A 10 5.43 26.47 -7.65
N ILE A 11 6.45 26.87 -6.89
CA ILE A 11 7.47 25.94 -6.37
C ILE A 11 6.83 24.88 -5.47
N PHE A 12 5.97 25.29 -4.54
CA PHE A 12 5.26 24.34 -3.67
C PHE A 12 4.37 23.38 -4.46
N ALA A 13 3.63 23.89 -5.44
CA ALA A 13 2.79 23.06 -6.30
C ALA A 13 3.63 21.99 -7.05
N LEU A 14 4.78 22.38 -7.60
CA LEU A 14 5.69 21.45 -8.29
C LEU A 14 6.24 20.37 -7.35
N VAL A 15 6.59 20.72 -6.11
CA VAL A 15 7.07 19.75 -5.11
C VAL A 15 5.97 18.74 -4.77
N ILE A 16 4.74 19.20 -4.50
CA ILE A 16 3.60 18.32 -4.18
C ILE A 16 3.31 17.36 -5.33
N LEU A 17 3.27 17.88 -6.57
CA LEU A 17 3.07 17.06 -7.76
C LEU A 17 4.21 16.03 -7.92
N GLY A 18 5.46 16.44 -7.72
CA GLY A 18 6.62 15.54 -7.76
C GLY A 18 6.52 14.41 -6.74
N MET A 19 6.11 14.70 -5.50
CA MET A 19 5.90 13.67 -4.47
C MET A 19 4.74 12.72 -4.83
N SER A 20 3.65 13.24 -5.39
CA SER A 20 2.49 12.44 -5.83
C SER A 20 2.83 11.49 -6.99
N LEU A 21 3.57 11.98 -7.99
CA LEU A 21 4.07 11.13 -9.08
C LEU A 21 5.02 10.05 -8.55
N GLY A 22 5.89 10.39 -7.58
CA GLY A 22 6.73 9.42 -6.89
C GLY A 22 5.92 8.31 -6.22
N TYR A 23 4.76 8.64 -5.64
CA TYR A 23 3.86 7.68 -5.00
C TYR A 23 3.17 6.74 -6.00
N LEU A 24 2.72 7.28 -7.13
CA LEU A 24 2.09 6.52 -8.21
C LEU A 24 3.07 5.56 -8.89
N ILE A 25 4.30 6.01 -9.16
CA ILE A 25 5.34 5.19 -9.79
C ILE A 25 5.81 4.07 -8.85
N LYS A 26 5.88 4.34 -7.53
CA LYS A 26 6.36 3.32 -6.59
C LYS A 26 5.43 2.13 -6.47
N ARG A 27 4.15 2.23 -6.88
CA ARG A 27 3.08 1.18 -6.83
C ARG A 27 3.11 0.28 -5.58
N LYS A 28 3.76 0.72 -4.51
CA LYS A 28 3.60 0.19 -3.18
C LYS A 28 2.25 0.74 -2.77
N SER A 29 1.23 -0.11 -2.89
CA SER A 29 0.04 0.01 -2.06
C SER A 29 0.50 0.43 -0.67
N ILE A 30 -0.23 1.34 -0.01
CA ILE A 30 0.00 1.69 1.41
C ILE A 30 0.32 0.35 2.11
N GLN A 31 1.60 0.13 2.42
CA GLN A 31 2.03 -1.14 2.99
C GLN A 31 1.54 -1.06 4.41
N GLY A 32 0.29 -1.47 4.63
CA GLY A 32 -0.18 -1.81 5.97
C GLY A 32 0.75 -2.85 6.58
N SER A 33 0.62 -3.08 7.88
CA SER A 33 1.54 -3.87 8.73
C SER A 33 2.19 -5.13 8.10
N CYS A 34 1.54 -5.82 7.15
CA CYS A 34 2.09 -7.01 6.47
C CYS A 34 2.69 -6.78 5.06
N GLY A 35 2.55 -5.60 4.46
CA GLY A 35 2.92 -5.33 3.06
C GLY A 35 4.42 -5.22 2.81
N GLY A 36 5.22 -4.92 3.85
CA GLY A 36 6.68 -4.81 3.77
C GLY A 36 7.44 -6.11 4.03
N ILE A 37 6.78 -7.12 4.58
CA ILE A 37 7.42 -8.33 5.10
C ILE A 37 7.61 -9.38 3.98
N SER A 38 6.79 -9.35 2.93
CA SER A 38 6.92 -10.23 1.76
C SER A 38 8.20 -10.00 0.94
N SER A 39 8.75 -8.78 0.93
CA SER A 39 10.05 -8.51 0.28
C SER A 39 11.26 -8.99 1.11
N LEU A 40 11.05 -9.37 2.37
CA LEU A 40 12.10 -9.86 3.27
C LEU A 40 12.11 -11.40 3.37
N GLY A 41 11.34 -12.11 2.55
CA GLY A 41 11.30 -13.58 2.55
C GLY A 41 10.64 -14.21 3.78
N MET A 42 10.09 -13.39 4.68
CA MET A 42 9.48 -13.80 5.95
C MET A 42 7.97 -14.07 5.78
N GLU A 43 7.58 -14.83 4.75
CA GLU A 43 6.17 -15.24 4.59
C GLU A 43 5.75 -16.31 5.64
N LYS A 44 6.73 -16.87 6.36
CA LYS A 44 6.58 -17.87 7.42
C LYS A 44 6.74 -17.34 8.86
N VAL A 45 6.93 -16.04 9.08
CA VAL A 45 7.16 -15.50 10.45
C VAL A 45 5.94 -14.78 11.04
N CYS A 46 4.85 -14.67 10.28
CA CYS A 46 3.54 -14.40 10.88
C CYS A 46 2.94 -15.69 11.49
N ASP A 47 3.69 -16.35 12.37
CA ASP A 47 3.18 -17.33 13.35
C ASP A 47 2.57 -16.58 14.55
N CYS A 48 1.81 -15.53 14.27
CA CYS A 48 1.06 -14.83 15.30
C CYS A 48 -0.17 -15.68 15.66
N PRO A 49 -0.42 -15.97 16.95
CA PRO A 49 -1.54 -16.79 17.40
C PRO A 49 -2.91 -16.24 16.94
N GLU A 50 -2.99 -14.94 16.64
CA GLU A 50 -4.09 -14.36 15.88
C GLU A 50 -3.60 -13.77 14.55
N PRO A 51 -4.00 -14.35 13.39
CA PRO A 51 -3.62 -13.82 12.09
C PRO A 51 -4.28 -12.45 11.88
N CYS A 52 -3.51 -11.48 11.37
CA CYS A 52 -4.00 -10.13 11.09
C CYS A 52 -5.21 -10.16 10.14
N ASP A 53 -6.11 -9.18 10.27
CA ASP A 53 -7.39 -9.12 9.54
C ASP A 53 -7.24 -9.19 8.01
N ALA A 54 -6.14 -8.64 7.48
CA ALA A 54 -5.82 -8.73 6.06
C ALA A 54 -5.56 -10.18 5.59
N ARG A 55 -4.88 -11.00 6.40
CA ARG A 55 -4.64 -12.43 6.12
C ARG A 55 -5.92 -13.24 6.29
N LYS A 56 -6.69 -12.99 7.36
CA LYS A 56 -8.03 -13.61 7.56
C LYS A 56 -8.93 -13.36 6.35
N LYS A 57 -8.99 -12.12 5.86
CA LYS A 57 -9.81 -11.75 4.69
C LYS A 57 -9.31 -12.37 3.38
N ARG A 58 -8.00 -12.57 3.22
CA ARG A 58 -7.44 -13.29 2.05
C ARG A 58 -7.76 -14.78 2.09
N LEU A 59 -7.57 -15.43 3.24
CA LEU A 59 -7.92 -16.84 3.44
C LEU A 59 -9.42 -17.10 3.23
N ALA A 60 -10.28 -16.22 3.72
CA ALA A 60 -11.72 -16.29 3.50
C ALA A 60 -12.08 -16.20 2.00
N ARG A 61 -11.45 -15.28 1.25
CA ARG A 61 -11.63 -15.17 -0.21
C ARG A 61 -11.13 -16.41 -0.96
N GLU A 62 -10.00 -16.97 -0.54
CA GLU A 62 -9.46 -18.20 -1.12
C GLU A 62 -10.34 -19.42 -0.82
N ALA A 63 -10.90 -19.51 0.39
CA ALA A 63 -11.85 -20.54 0.77
C ALA A 63 -13.16 -20.45 -0.04
N GLN A 64 -13.70 -19.23 -0.23
CA GLN A 64 -14.86 -18.99 -1.09
C GLN A 64 -14.60 -19.42 -2.54
N ARG A 65 -13.47 -19.03 -3.13
CA ARG A 65 -13.12 -19.45 -4.50
C ARG A 65 -12.96 -20.95 -4.64
N LYS A 66 -12.51 -21.67 -3.60
CA LYS A 66 -12.42 -23.13 -3.62
C LYS A 66 -13.78 -23.79 -3.50
N GLN A 67 -14.66 -23.26 -2.65
CA GLN A 67 -16.03 -23.75 -2.52
C GLN A 67 -16.82 -23.57 -3.82
N ASP A 68 -16.71 -22.40 -4.46
CA ASP A 68 -17.37 -22.12 -5.75
C ASP A 68 -16.84 -22.99 -6.91
N ARG A 69 -15.66 -23.60 -6.77
CA ARG A 69 -15.07 -24.49 -7.78
C ARG A 69 -15.47 -25.96 -7.60
N ILE A 70 -16.12 -26.30 -6.50
CA ILE A 70 -16.54 -27.67 -6.14
C ILE A 70 -18.05 -27.87 -6.37
N LEU A 71 -18.81 -26.79 -6.60
CA LEU A 71 -20.17 -26.82 -7.15
C LEU A 71 -20.13 -26.74 -8.68
#